data_AF-A0A5J5W9J2-F1
#
_entry.id   AF-A0A5J5W9J2-F1
#
_cell.length_a   1.000
_cell.length_b   1.000
_cell.length_c   1.000
_cell.angle_alpha   90.00
_cell.angle_beta   90.00
_cell.angle_gamma   90.00
#
_symmetry.space_group_name_H-M   'P 1'
#
loop_
_entity.id
_entity.type
_entity.pdbx_description
1 polymer ?
#
loop_
_entity_poly.entity_id
_entity_poly.type
_entity_poly.pdbx_seq_one_letter_code
_entity_poly.pdbx_strand_id
1 'polypeptide(L)'
;MSKLGGDDLSKDAMMEDWFKQFEELAGSQDMESVVETVMQKNFSKEILHGPMKEIEERYPQWLDEHKTSLSKEEHERYSLQYELIKELNGVYENDPHNLSWIVDLMQKMQECGQPPNDIVQDLAPEFGLWNLD
;
A
#
# COMPACT_ATOMS: atom_id res chain seq x y z
N MET A 1 21.32 48.82 -28.49
CA MET A 1 21.86 47.56 -27.94
C MET A 1 22.47 47.92 -26.59
N SER A 2 22.09 47.38 -25.44
CA SER A 2 22.05 45.95 -25.12
C SER A 2 21.11 45.67 -23.92
N LYS A 3 20.39 44.54 -23.99
CA LYS A 3 19.69 43.90 -22.86
C LYS A 3 20.74 43.28 -21.92
N LEU A 4 20.69 43.59 -20.63
CA LEU A 4 21.45 42.88 -19.59
C LEU A 4 20.51 41.84 -18.96
N GLY A 5 20.87 40.57 -19.12
CA GLY A 5 20.20 39.43 -18.49
C GLY A 5 20.68 39.25 -17.06
N GLY A 6 19.73 39.21 -16.11
CA GLY A 6 20.00 39.02 -14.68
C GLY A 6 19.02 38.10 -13.96
N ASP A 7 18.10 37.43 -14.67
CA ASP A 7 16.96 36.75 -14.04
C ASP A 7 17.04 35.20 -14.05
N ASP A 8 18.09 34.62 -14.64
CA ASP A 8 18.22 33.16 -14.84
C ASP A 8 19.01 32.48 -13.70
N LEU A 9 20.17 33.05 -13.34
CA LEU A 9 21.09 32.50 -12.33
C LEU A 9 20.52 32.45 -10.90
N SER A 10 19.62 33.38 -10.54
CA SER A 10 18.97 33.38 -9.22
C SER A 10 17.84 32.35 -9.11
N LYS A 11 17.19 32.02 -10.23
CA LYS A 11 16.17 30.97 -10.26
C LYS A 11 16.81 29.60 -10.18
N ASP A 12 17.92 29.38 -10.90
CA ASP A 12 18.67 28.13 -10.85
C ASP A 12 19.26 27.88 -9.46
N ALA A 13 19.84 28.91 -8.81
CA ALA A 13 20.36 28.78 -7.45
C ALA A 13 19.25 28.52 -6.42
N MET A 14 18.07 29.14 -6.56
CA MET A 14 16.91 28.84 -5.71
C MET A 14 16.36 27.43 -5.98
N MET A 15 16.39 26.97 -7.23
CA MET A 15 15.97 25.61 -7.59
C MET A 15 16.95 24.58 -7.02
N GLU A 16 18.25 24.82 -7.10
CA GLU A 16 19.29 23.94 -6.56
C GLU A 16 19.23 23.87 -5.03
N ASP A 17 18.97 24.99 -4.36
CA ASP A 17 18.76 25.03 -2.91
C ASP A 17 17.48 24.28 -2.49
N TRP A 18 16.41 24.39 -3.30
CA TRP A 18 15.19 23.62 -3.09
C TRP A 18 15.39 22.12 -3.33
N PHE A 19 16.15 21.74 -4.36
CA PHE A 19 16.52 20.35 -4.63
C PHE A 19 17.39 19.75 -3.53
N LYS A 20 18.36 20.51 -3.00
CA LYS A 20 19.17 20.07 -1.85
C LYS A 20 18.37 19.90 -0.59
N GLN A 21 17.48 20.84 -0.28
CA GLN A 21 16.58 20.72 0.88
C GLN A 21 15.65 19.51 0.74
N PHE A 22 15.17 19.22 -0.48
CA PHE A 22 14.38 18.02 -0.75
C PHE A 22 15.21 16.74 -0.59
N GLU A 23 16.44 16.68 -1.09
CA GLU A 23 17.36 15.55 -0.86
C GLU A 23 17.71 15.38 0.62
N GLU A 24 17.93 16.47 1.36
CA GLU A 24 18.22 16.42 2.80
C GLU A 24 17.00 15.91 3.58
N LEU A 25 15.80 16.41 3.27
CA LEU A 25 14.56 15.89 3.86
C LEU A 25 14.37 14.41 3.48
N ALA A 26 14.56 14.05 2.21
CA ALA A 26 14.38 12.68 1.71
C ALA A 26 15.42 11.68 2.25
N GLY A 27 16.62 12.15 2.57
CA GLY A 27 17.67 11.37 3.22
C GLY A 27 17.71 11.48 4.75
N SER A 28 16.81 12.26 5.36
CA SER A 28 16.79 12.46 6.81
C SER A 28 15.96 11.41 7.54
N GLN A 29 16.36 11.11 8.79
CA GLN A 29 15.56 10.34 9.75
C GLN A 29 14.15 10.91 9.96
N ASP A 30 13.94 12.20 9.67
CA ASP A 30 12.63 12.85 9.81
C ASP A 30 11.64 12.33 8.74
N MET A 31 12.07 12.04 7.51
CA MET A 31 11.18 11.40 6.53
C MET A 31 10.88 9.95 6.87
N GLU A 32 11.88 9.18 7.31
CA GLU A 32 11.68 7.78 7.74
C GLU A 32 10.65 7.69 8.87
N SER A 33 10.73 8.60 9.86
CA SER A 33 9.78 8.70 10.98
C SER A 33 8.36 9.09 10.54
N VAL A 34 8.24 10.00 9.58
CA VAL A 34 6.93 10.38 9.01
C VAL A 34 6.31 9.22 8.25
N VAL A 35 7.09 8.50 7.43
CA VAL A 35 6.64 7.31 6.71
C VAL A 35 6.18 6.23 7.68
N GLU A 36 6.97 5.96 8.73
CA GLU A 36 6.59 5.00 9.77
C GLU A 36 5.28 5.38 10.47
N THR A 37 5.11 6.66 10.83
CA THR A 37 3.88 7.16 11.46
C THR A 37 2.67 6.99 10.54
N VAL A 38 2.82 7.28 9.25
CA VAL A 38 1.76 7.10 8.25
C VAL A 38 1.43 5.61 8.07
N MET A 39 2.44 4.75 7.98
CA MET A 39 2.26 3.29 7.91
C MET A 39 1.55 2.74 9.15
N GLN A 40 1.96 3.15 10.35
CA GLN A 40 1.33 2.76 11.61
C GLN A 40 -0.14 3.12 11.64
N LYS A 41 -0.49 4.32 11.19
CA LYS A 41 -1.87 4.77 11.13
C LYS A 41 -2.66 3.97 10.10
N ASN A 42 -2.19 3.94 8.86
CA ASN A 42 -2.90 3.32 7.74
C ASN A 42 -3.06 1.80 7.90
N PHE A 43 -2.05 1.12 8.46
CA PHE A 43 -2.07 -0.32 8.69
C PHE A 43 -2.54 -0.70 10.10
N SER A 44 -3.10 0.24 10.87
CA SER A 44 -3.61 -0.06 12.20
C SER A 44 -4.79 -1.03 12.16
N LYS A 45 -4.93 -1.83 13.23
CA LYS A 45 -6.08 -2.73 13.41
C LYS A 45 -7.41 -2.01 13.27
N GLU A 46 -7.52 -0.82 13.86
CA GLU A 46 -8.76 -0.03 13.88
C GLU A 46 -9.24 0.32 12.47
N ILE A 47 -8.30 0.49 11.55
CA ILE A 47 -8.57 0.91 10.18
C ILE A 47 -8.73 -0.30 9.25
N LEU A 48 -7.83 -1.30 9.33
CA LEU A 48 -7.79 -2.38 8.33
C LEU A 48 -8.43 -3.69 8.74
N HIS A 49 -8.51 -4.00 10.03
CA HIS A 49 -8.97 -5.33 10.43
C HIS A 49 -10.43 -5.59 10.04
N GLY A 50 -11.31 -4.58 10.16
CA GLY A 50 -12.71 -4.69 9.75
C GLY A 50 -12.87 -5.06 8.27
N PRO A 51 -12.38 -4.22 7.34
CA PRO A 51 -12.41 -4.52 5.91
C PRO A 51 -11.73 -5.85 5.54
N MET A 52 -10.56 -6.14 6.12
CA MET A 52 -9.82 -7.37 5.80
C MET A 52 -10.55 -8.63 6.26
N LYS A 53 -11.27 -8.57 7.38
CA LYS A 53 -12.11 -9.68 7.84
C LYS A 53 -13.29 -9.93 6.91
N GLU A 54 -13.94 -8.88 6.44
CA GLU A 54 -15.06 -9.02 5.51
C GLU A 54 -14.59 -9.56 4.14
N ILE A 55 -13.41 -9.15 3.67
CA ILE A 55 -12.78 -9.72 2.48
C ILE A 55 -12.49 -11.22 2.70
N GLU A 56 -11.95 -11.62 3.85
CA GLU A 56 -11.69 -13.03 4.21
C GLU A 56 -12.96 -13.87 4.13
N GLU A 57 -14.07 -13.38 4.67
CA GLU A 57 -15.35 -14.10 4.71
C GLU A 57 -15.95 -14.33 3.31
N ARG A 58 -15.74 -13.39 2.38
CA ARG A 58 -16.27 -13.45 1.01
C ARG A 58 -15.40 -14.28 0.05
N TYR A 59 -14.10 -14.37 0.31
CA TYR A 59 -13.13 -14.95 -0.60
C TYR A 59 -13.37 -16.43 -0.96
N PRO A 60 -13.69 -17.33 -0.02
CA PRO A 60 -13.89 -18.75 -0.31
C PRO A 60 -15.03 -18.99 -1.29
N GLN A 61 -16.15 -18.27 -1.13
CA GLN A 61 -17.29 -18.37 -2.02
C GLN A 61 -16.92 -17.87 -3.42
N TRP A 62 -16.23 -16.73 -3.51
CA TRP A 62 -15.81 -16.18 -4.80
C TRP A 62 -14.88 -17.14 -5.56
N LEU A 63 -13.91 -17.78 -4.88
CA LEU A 63 -13.01 -18.76 -5.49
C LEU A 63 -13.78 -19.98 -6.05
N ASP A 64 -14.78 -20.47 -5.33
CA ASP A 64 -15.59 -21.61 -5.79
C ASP A 64 -16.43 -21.24 -7.03
N GLU A 65 -17.09 -20.07 -6.99
CA GLU A 65 -17.91 -19.56 -8.10
C GLU A 65 -17.09 -19.32 -9.39
N HIS A 66 -15.82 -18.93 -9.26
CA HIS A 66 -14.96 -18.58 -10.38
C HIS A 66 -13.99 -19.70 -10.81
N LYS A 67 -14.05 -20.86 -10.15
CA LYS A 67 -13.10 -21.97 -10.37
C LYS A 67 -13.01 -22.45 -11.81
N THR A 68 -14.10 -22.37 -12.57
CA THR A 68 -14.16 -22.79 -13.97
C THR A 68 -13.83 -21.68 -14.97
N SER A 69 -13.90 -20.42 -14.55
CA SER A 69 -13.61 -19.26 -15.39
C SER A 69 -12.16 -18.78 -15.28
N LEU A 70 -11.52 -19.02 -14.14
CA LEU A 70 -10.13 -18.65 -13.90
C LEU A 70 -9.17 -19.63 -14.57
N SER A 71 -8.06 -19.10 -15.08
CA SER A 71 -6.89 -19.91 -15.35
C SER A 71 -6.33 -20.53 -14.06
N LYS A 72 -5.49 -21.54 -14.22
CA LYS A 72 -4.85 -22.18 -13.07
C LYS A 72 -3.97 -21.18 -12.30
N GLU A 73 -3.23 -20.35 -13.04
CA GLU A 73 -2.33 -19.33 -12.50
C GLU A 73 -3.10 -18.25 -11.72
N GLU A 74 -4.24 -17.79 -12.23
CA GLU A 74 -5.09 -16.84 -11.51
C GLU A 74 -5.70 -17.45 -10.25
N HIS A 75 -6.19 -18.69 -10.33
CA HIS A 75 -6.74 -19.38 -9.17
C HIS A 75 -5.68 -19.56 -8.08
N GLU A 76 -4.45 -19.95 -8.43
CA GLU A 76 -3.33 -20.08 -7.49
C GLU A 76 -2.98 -18.72 -6.85
N ARG A 77 -2.92 -17.65 -7.65
CA ARG A 77 -2.65 -16.28 -7.18
C ARG A 77 -3.71 -15.79 -6.19
N TYR A 78 -4.99 -15.95 -6.50
CA TYR A 78 -6.09 -15.56 -5.61
C TYR A 78 -6.17 -16.45 -4.36
N SER A 79 -5.85 -17.74 -4.49
CA SER A 79 -5.75 -18.63 -3.32
C SER A 79 -4.63 -18.19 -2.36
N LEU A 80 -3.49 -17.75 -2.90
CA LEU A 80 -2.39 -17.22 -2.10
C LEU A 80 -2.78 -15.89 -1.41
N GLN A 81 -3.45 -14.98 -2.13
CA GLN A 81 -3.97 -13.75 -1.53
C GLN A 81 -4.91 -14.05 -0.35
N TYR A 82 -5.82 -15.01 -0.51
CA TYR A 82 -6.73 -15.44 0.56
C TYR A 82 -5.97 -15.89 1.81
N GLU A 83 -4.95 -16.74 1.65
CA GLU A 83 -4.14 -17.19 2.79
C GLU A 83 -3.37 -16.05 3.47
N LEU A 84 -2.85 -15.09 2.71
CA LEU A 84 -2.21 -13.88 3.26
C LEU A 84 -3.20 -13.01 4.05
N ILE A 85 -4.45 -12.88 3.58
CA ILE A 85 -5.50 -12.13 4.27
C ILE A 85 -5.85 -12.80 5.61
N LYS A 86 -5.99 -14.12 5.64
CA LYS A 86 -6.23 -14.88 6.89
C LYS A 86 -5.08 -14.70 7.87
N GLU A 87 -3.84 -14.77 7.37
CA GLU A 87 -2.66 -14.57 8.21
C GLU A 87 -2.66 -13.15 8.79
N LEU A 88 -2.97 -12.14 7.97
CA LEU A 88 -3.07 -10.74 8.40
C LEU A 88 -4.13 -10.55 9.48
N ASN A 89 -5.34 -11.09 9.29
CA ASN A 89 -6.40 -11.04 10.30
C ASN A 89 -5.98 -11.77 11.57
N GLY A 90 -5.30 -12.91 11.45
CA GLY A 90 -4.70 -13.62 12.57
C GLY A 90 -3.68 -12.77 13.35
N VAL A 91 -2.84 -12.00 12.66
CA VAL A 91 -1.91 -11.05 13.30
C VAL A 91 -2.68 -9.94 14.01
N TYR A 92 -3.70 -9.36 13.37
CA TYR A 92 -4.54 -8.35 14.03
C TYR A 92 -5.26 -8.88 15.28
N GLU A 93 -5.67 -10.14 15.29
CA GLU A 93 -6.35 -10.75 16.45
C GLU A 93 -5.38 -11.04 17.61
N ASN A 94 -4.17 -11.50 17.32
CA ASN A 94 -3.24 -12.03 18.32
C ASN A 94 -2.08 -11.10 18.68
N ASP A 95 -1.57 -10.32 17.72
CA ASP A 95 -0.41 -9.45 17.87
C ASP A 95 -0.54 -8.15 17.03
N PRO A 96 -1.56 -7.31 17.30
CA PRO A 96 -1.89 -6.15 16.46
C PRO A 96 -0.87 -5.02 16.47
N HIS A 97 0.14 -5.09 17.33
CA HIS A 97 1.22 -4.11 17.41
C HIS A 97 2.45 -4.53 16.60
N ASN A 98 2.43 -5.72 15.99
CA ASN A 98 3.52 -6.23 15.16
C ASN A 98 3.49 -5.64 13.75
N LEU A 99 3.79 -4.35 13.68
CA LEU A 99 3.75 -3.60 12.42
C LEU A 99 4.69 -4.20 11.36
N SER A 100 5.87 -4.69 11.76
CA SER A 100 6.81 -5.32 10.83
C SER A 100 6.15 -6.49 10.10
N TRP A 101 5.48 -7.38 10.82
CA TRP A 101 4.79 -8.52 10.21
C TRP A 101 3.61 -8.06 9.34
N ILE A 102 2.82 -7.11 9.83
CA ILE A 102 1.69 -6.54 9.08
C ILE A 102 2.16 -5.95 7.75
N VAL A 103 3.25 -5.17 7.76
CA VAL A 103 3.85 -4.58 6.55
C VAL A 103 4.38 -5.67 5.62
N ASP A 104 5.08 -6.68 6.14
CA ASP A 104 5.57 -7.80 5.32
C ASP A 104 4.43 -8.56 4.63
N LEU A 105 3.29 -8.76 5.31
CA LEU A 105 2.11 -9.39 4.72
C LEU A 105 1.46 -8.52 3.65
N MET A 106 1.35 -7.21 3.89
CA MET A 106 0.83 -6.26 2.91
C MET A 106 1.70 -6.24 1.65
N GLN A 107 3.02 -6.24 1.79
CA GLN A 107 3.96 -6.31 0.66
C GLN A 107 3.77 -7.59 -0.13
N LYS A 108 3.74 -8.76 0.52
CA LYS A 108 3.46 -10.04 -0.14
C LYS A 108 2.10 -10.04 -0.86
N MET A 109 1.08 -9.40 -0.26
CA MET A 109 -0.24 -9.31 -0.86
C MET A 109 -0.22 -8.41 -2.10
N GLN A 110 0.55 -7.32 -2.08
CA GLN A 110 0.79 -6.47 -3.25
C GLN A 110 1.53 -7.23 -4.37
N GLU A 111 2.52 -8.06 -4.04
CA GLU A 111 3.25 -8.92 -5.00
C GLU A 111 2.34 -9.96 -5.66
N CYS A 112 1.27 -10.39 -4.97
CA CYS A 112 0.24 -11.24 -5.55
C CYS A 112 -0.66 -10.50 -6.56
N GLY A 113 -0.47 -9.20 -6.76
CA GLY A 113 -1.27 -8.35 -7.64
C GLY A 113 -2.63 -7.98 -7.06
N GLN A 114 -3.47 -7.37 -7.90
CA GLN A 114 -4.76 -6.86 -7.45
C GLN A 114 -5.70 -7.98 -6.97
N PRO A 115 -6.50 -7.72 -5.91
CA PRO A 115 -7.55 -8.62 -5.46
C PRO A 115 -8.78 -8.59 -6.38
N PRO A 116 -9.70 -9.56 -6.25
CA PRO A 116 -10.92 -9.57 -7.04
C PRO A 116 -11.77 -8.31 -6.80
N ASN A 117 -12.04 -7.55 -7.87
CA ASN A 117 -12.81 -6.31 -7.80
C ASN A 117 -14.18 -6.51 -7.13
N ASP A 118 -14.88 -7.61 -7.44
CA ASP A 118 -16.20 -7.92 -6.90
C ASP A 118 -16.22 -8.02 -5.37
N ILE A 119 -15.07 -8.33 -4.76
CA ILE A 119 -14.91 -8.41 -3.31
C ILE A 119 -14.56 -7.04 -2.73
N VAL A 120 -13.60 -6.32 -3.32
CA VAL A 120 -12.99 -5.14 -2.69
C VAL A 120 -13.69 -3.82 -3.00
N GLN A 121 -14.44 -3.73 -4.10
CA GLN A 121 -15.03 -2.47 -4.56
C GLN A 121 -16.02 -1.85 -3.56
N ASP A 122 -16.71 -2.69 -2.78
CA ASP A 122 -17.66 -2.24 -1.76
C ASP A 122 -17.03 -2.03 -0.38
N LEU A 123 -15.84 -2.60 -0.15
CA LEU A 123 -15.25 -2.75 1.19
C LEU A 123 -14.11 -1.79 1.47
N ALA A 124 -13.43 -1.34 0.42
CA ALA A 124 -12.19 -0.59 0.57
C ALA A 124 -11.94 0.47 -0.52
N PRO A 125 -12.95 1.29 -0.92
CA PRO A 125 -12.74 2.32 -1.95
C PRO A 125 -11.74 3.40 -1.50
N GLU A 126 -11.65 3.64 -0.19
CA GLU A 126 -10.79 4.65 0.44
C GLU A 126 -9.34 4.19 0.65
N PHE A 127 -9.09 2.88 0.57
CA PHE A 127 -7.83 2.34 1.01
C PHE A 127 -6.72 2.46 -0.01
N GLY A 128 -7.02 2.52 -1.31
CA GLY A 128 -6.01 2.69 -2.37
C GLY A 128 -4.86 1.67 -2.35
N LEU A 129 -4.88 0.69 -1.42
CA LEU A 129 -3.83 -0.28 -1.15
C LEU A 129 -3.52 -1.11 -2.39
N TRP A 130 -4.53 -1.28 -3.24
CA TRP A 130 -4.49 -2.08 -4.46
C TRP A 130 -4.35 -1.23 -5.74
N ASN A 131 -4.38 0.11 -5.62
CA ASN A 131 -4.39 1.06 -6.73
C ASN A 131 -3.04 1.79 -6.90
N LEU A 132 -1.98 1.34 -6.22
CA LEU A 132 -0.63 1.85 -6.43
C LEU A 132 -0.05 1.17 -7.69
N ASP A 133 -0.37 1.75 -8.85
CA ASP A 133 0.42 1.61 -10.09
C ASP A 133 1.66 2.52 -10.04
#